data_AF-A0A3C2BCZ6-F1
#
_entry.id   AF-A0A3C2BCZ6-F1
#
_cell.length_a   1.000
_cell.length_b   1.000
_cell.length_c   1.000
_cell.angle_alpha   90.00
_cell.angle_beta   90.00
_cell.angle_gamma   90.00
#
_symmetry.space_group_name_H-M   'P 1'
#
loop_
_entity.id
_entity.type
_entity.pdbx_description
1 polymer ?
#
loop_
_entity_poly.entity_id
_entity_poly.type
_entity_poly.pdbx_seq_one_letter_code
_entity_poly.pdbx_strand_id
1 'polypeptide(L)'
;MDSEGWISENCQDYGFVIRYPQGKENVTGFEYSPYHFRYVGIPHASIMNEKNLCLEEYTEYLKEFTFDKPLEYTLNEKQYYIYYCPATVPSTTVYVPDNCNDYDISGNNYDGYIISYCMGDSVPSVSDTVQEN
;
A
#
# COMPACT_ATOMS: atom_id res chain seq x y z
N MET A 1 -4.66 4.82 -30.25
CA MET A 1 -4.90 4.93 -28.80
C MET A 1 -5.08 6.40 -28.51
N ASP A 2 -6.29 6.77 -28.07
CA ASP A 2 -6.51 8.09 -27.49
C ASP A 2 -5.75 8.18 -26.16
N SER A 3 -5.48 9.40 -25.69
CA SER A 3 -4.77 9.62 -24.43
C SER A 3 -5.51 9.08 -23.19
N GLU A 4 -6.83 8.88 -23.31
CA GLU A 4 -7.71 8.45 -22.21
C GLU A 4 -7.56 6.94 -21.89
N GLY A 5 -7.41 6.10 -22.92
CA GLY A 5 -7.13 4.68 -22.70
C GLY A 5 -5.80 4.45 -21.99
N TRP A 6 -4.76 5.21 -22.36
CA TRP A 6 -3.44 5.04 -21.75
C TRP A 6 -3.46 5.36 -20.25
N ILE A 7 -4.10 6.45 -19.82
CA ILE A 7 -4.17 6.79 -18.39
C ILE A 7 -4.88 5.68 -17.61
N SER A 8 -6.01 5.20 -18.13
CA SER A 8 -6.79 4.14 -17.47
C SER A 8 -5.98 2.84 -17.29
N GLU A 9 -5.14 2.51 -18.27
CA GLU A 9 -4.29 1.30 -18.28
C GLU A 9 -2.99 1.43 -17.48
N ASN A 10 -2.53 2.65 -17.16
CA ASN A 10 -1.22 2.89 -16.53
C ASN A 10 -1.31 3.63 -15.19
N CYS A 11 -2.49 4.08 -14.76
CA CYS A 11 -2.65 4.90 -13.55
C CYS A 11 -2.10 4.23 -12.27
N GLN A 12 -2.16 2.91 -12.18
CA GLN A 12 -1.65 2.12 -11.06
C GLN A 12 -0.15 2.26 -10.84
N ASP A 13 0.62 2.47 -11.92
CA ASP A 13 2.08 2.62 -11.86
C ASP A 13 2.49 3.93 -11.18
N TYR A 14 1.52 4.87 -11.06
CA TYR A 14 1.68 6.17 -10.43
C TYR A 14 0.90 6.29 -9.11
N GLY A 15 0.38 5.18 -8.57
CA GLY A 15 -0.35 5.16 -7.30
C GLY A 15 -1.82 5.55 -7.38
N PHE A 16 -2.40 5.55 -8.59
CA PHE A 16 -3.82 5.84 -8.82
C PHE A 16 -4.61 4.59 -9.20
N VAL A 17 -5.88 4.57 -8.85
CA VAL A 17 -6.83 3.55 -9.30
C VAL A 17 -8.08 4.20 -9.87
N ILE A 18 -8.77 3.51 -10.79
CA ILE A 18 -10.15 3.86 -11.15
C ILE A 18 -11.01 3.55 -9.93
N ARG A 19 -11.59 4.58 -9.31
CA ARG A 19 -12.30 4.46 -8.04
C ARG A 19 -13.58 3.64 -8.15
N TYR A 20 -14.24 3.74 -9.30
CA TYR A 20 -15.47 3.04 -9.63
C TYR A 20 -15.26 2.20 -10.88
N PRO A 21 -14.59 1.03 -10.75
CA PRO A 21 -14.30 0.16 -11.88
C PRO A 21 -15.55 -0.63 -12.31
N GLN A 22 -15.54 -1.08 -13.57
CA GLN A 22 -16.66 -1.82 -14.14
C GLN A 22 -16.85 -3.17 -13.41
N GLY A 23 -18.09 -3.53 -13.11
CA GLY A 23 -18.43 -4.81 -12.47
C GLY A 23 -18.29 -4.82 -10.95
N LYS A 24 -17.98 -3.68 -10.33
CA LYS A 24 -17.92 -3.50 -8.85
C LYS A 24 -19.04 -2.62 -8.31
N GLU A 25 -20.06 -2.31 -9.10
CA GLU A 25 -21.16 -1.40 -8.75
C GLU A 25 -21.93 -1.86 -7.50
N ASN A 26 -22.09 -3.18 -7.34
CA ASN A 26 -22.76 -3.76 -6.17
C ASN A 26 -21.94 -3.60 -4.87
N VAL A 27 -20.64 -3.35 -4.98
CA VAL A 27 -19.75 -3.17 -3.83
C VAL A 27 -19.51 -1.68 -3.56
N THR A 28 -19.21 -0.90 -4.60
CA THR A 28 -18.96 0.53 -4.48
C THR A 28 -20.23 1.34 -4.26
N GLY A 29 -21.37 0.86 -4.74
CA GLY A 29 -22.63 1.60 -4.78
C GLY A 29 -22.71 2.67 -5.89
N PHE A 30 -21.72 2.74 -6.77
CA PHE A 30 -21.64 3.72 -7.86
C PHE A 30 -21.47 3.02 -9.20
N GLU A 31 -22.06 3.60 -10.24
CA GLU A 31 -21.87 3.15 -11.63
C GLU A 31 -20.41 3.28 -12.08
N TYR A 32 -20.02 2.46 -13.06
CA TYR A 32 -18.70 2.53 -13.68
C TYR A 32 -18.37 3.95 -14.16
N SER A 33 -17.22 4.46 -13.75
CA SER A 33 -16.74 5.79 -14.12
C SER A 33 -15.24 5.77 -14.44
N PRO A 34 -14.84 5.62 -15.73
CA PRO A 34 -13.43 5.52 -16.13
C PRO A 34 -12.60 6.77 -15.81
N TYR A 35 -13.25 7.92 -15.62
CA TYR A 35 -12.60 9.21 -15.41
C TYR A 35 -12.39 9.57 -13.92
N HIS A 36 -12.89 8.75 -12.99
CA HIS A 36 -12.81 9.02 -11.56
C HIS A 36 -11.62 8.29 -10.95
N PHE A 37 -10.49 8.98 -10.85
CA PHE A 37 -9.27 8.44 -10.26
C PHE A 37 -9.18 8.74 -8.77
N ARG A 38 -8.64 7.79 -8.01
CA ARG A 38 -8.31 7.97 -6.59
C ARG A 38 -6.84 7.64 -6.38
N TYR A 39 -6.11 8.56 -5.77
CA TYR A 39 -4.77 8.27 -5.28
C TYR A 39 -4.86 7.38 -4.03
N VAL A 40 -4.16 6.26 -4.07
CA VAL A 40 -4.00 5.30 -2.96
C VAL A 40 -2.54 5.03 -2.64
N GLY A 41 -1.61 5.55 -3.46
CA GLY A 41 -0.17 5.38 -3.27
C GLY A 41 0.39 4.08 -3.87
N ILE A 42 1.72 4.04 -3.97
CA ILE A 42 2.48 2.86 -4.34
C ILE A 42 2.90 2.15 -3.04
N PRO A 43 2.73 0.83 -2.91
CA PRO A 43 2.38 -0.13 -3.97
C PRO A 43 0.88 -0.50 -4.01
N HIS A 44 0.05 0.17 -3.21
CA HIS A 44 -1.38 -0.16 -3.06
C HIS A 44 -2.12 -0.23 -4.40
N ALA A 45 -1.91 0.76 -5.27
CA ALA A 45 -2.57 0.80 -6.57
C ALA A 45 -2.22 -0.40 -7.46
N SER A 46 -0.94 -0.81 -7.47
CA SER A 46 -0.48 -1.99 -8.21
C SER A 46 -1.12 -3.28 -7.70
N ILE A 47 -1.20 -3.43 -6.37
CA ILE A 47 -1.84 -4.60 -5.73
C ILE A 47 -3.34 -4.65 -6.06
N MET A 48 -4.03 -3.51 -5.98
CA MET A 48 -5.45 -3.39 -6.32
C MET A 48 -5.71 -3.77 -7.78
N ASN A 49 -4.87 -3.29 -8.69
CA ASN A 49 -4.98 -3.61 -10.11
C ASN A 49 -4.74 -5.11 -10.39
N GLU A 50 -3.65 -5.68 -9.84
CA GLU A 50 -3.29 -7.09 -10.03
C GLU A 50 -4.38 -8.05 -9.51
N LYS A 51 -5.02 -7.69 -8.39
CA LYS A 51 -6.08 -8.50 -7.76
C LYS A 51 -7.48 -8.15 -8.25
N ASN A 52 -7.63 -7.15 -9.13
CA ASN A 52 -8.92 -6.63 -9.58
C ASN A 52 -9.87 -6.27 -8.40
N LEU A 53 -9.35 -5.49 -7.45
CA LEU A 53 -10.06 -5.06 -6.25
C LEU A 53 -10.48 -3.59 -6.35
N CYS A 54 -11.71 -3.27 -5.95
CA CYS A 54 -12.08 -1.90 -5.61
C CYS A 54 -11.54 -1.52 -4.21
N LEU A 55 -11.64 -0.24 -3.84
CA LEU A 55 -11.07 0.26 -2.58
C LEU A 55 -11.68 -0.42 -1.35
N GLU A 56 -12.98 -0.71 -1.38
CA GLU A 56 -13.71 -1.41 -0.33
C GLU A 56 -13.17 -2.83 -0.13
N GLU A 57 -13.05 -3.61 -1.21
CA GLU A 57 -12.50 -4.97 -1.14
C GLU A 57 -11.04 -4.96 -0.72
N TYR A 58 -10.26 -3.97 -1.17
CA TYR A 58 -8.86 -3.84 -0.79
C TYR A 58 -8.70 -3.54 0.71
N THR A 59 -9.57 -2.69 1.26
CA THR A 59 -9.56 -2.36 2.68
C THR A 59 -9.85 -3.60 3.54
N GLU A 60 -10.81 -4.43 3.14
CA GLU A 60 -11.10 -5.69 3.83
C GLU A 60 -10.00 -6.73 3.64
N TYR A 61 -9.45 -6.85 2.43
CA TYR A 61 -8.29 -7.73 2.15
C TYR A 61 -7.10 -7.41 3.06
N LEU A 62 -6.78 -6.13 3.27
CA LEU A 62 -5.65 -5.73 4.09
C LEU A 62 -5.80 -6.09 5.57
N LYS A 63 -7.03 -6.29 6.07
CA LYS A 63 -7.27 -6.68 7.47
C LYS A 63 -6.77 -8.09 7.80
N GLU A 64 -6.50 -8.92 6.79
CA GLU A 64 -5.93 -10.25 6.97
C GLU A 64 -4.44 -10.23 7.36
N PHE A 65 -3.76 -9.10 7.16
CA PHE A 65 -2.33 -8.95 7.39
C PHE A 65 -2.05 -8.17 8.67
N THR A 66 -1.16 -8.69 9.49
CA THR A 66 -0.81 -8.14 10.81
C THR A 66 0.68 -7.84 10.87
N PHE A 67 1.13 -7.15 11.92
CA PHE A 67 2.56 -6.87 12.09
C PHE A 67 3.44 -8.14 12.04
N ASP A 68 2.97 -9.24 12.65
CA ASP A 68 3.72 -10.51 12.68
C ASP A 68 3.68 -11.26 11.33
N LYS A 69 2.68 -10.96 10.50
CA LYS A 69 2.48 -11.56 9.18
C LYS A 69 2.02 -10.48 8.19
N PRO A 70 2.94 -9.60 7.76
CA PRO A 70 2.61 -8.55 6.81
C PRO A 70 2.37 -9.13 5.42
N LEU A 71 1.65 -8.40 4.59
CA LEU A 71 1.63 -8.61 3.15
C LEU A 71 2.99 -8.20 2.60
N GLU A 72 3.69 -9.16 2.00
CA GLU A 72 4.92 -8.92 1.27
C GLU A 72 4.61 -8.70 -0.21
N TYR A 73 5.12 -7.61 -0.78
CA TYR A 73 4.91 -7.29 -2.19
C TYR A 73 6.15 -6.68 -2.82
N THR A 74 6.57 -7.22 -3.97
CA THR A 74 7.71 -6.69 -4.73
C THR A 74 7.21 -5.89 -5.92
N LEU A 75 7.68 -4.66 -6.05
CA LEU A 75 7.41 -3.80 -7.20
C LEU A 75 8.69 -3.08 -7.62
N ASN A 76 9.07 -3.20 -8.89
CA ASN A 76 10.28 -2.57 -9.45
C ASN A 76 11.54 -2.83 -8.59
N GLU A 77 11.77 -4.10 -8.24
CA GLU A 77 12.91 -4.55 -7.40
C GLU A 77 12.88 -4.06 -5.94
N LYS A 78 11.89 -3.24 -5.56
CA LYS A 78 11.68 -2.77 -4.20
C LYS A 78 10.70 -3.67 -3.46
N GLN A 79 11.09 -4.08 -2.25
CA GLN A 79 10.26 -4.88 -1.36
C GLN A 79 9.45 -4.00 -0.43
N TYR A 80 8.13 -4.22 -0.42
CA TYR A 80 7.16 -3.55 0.43
C TYR A 80 6.53 -4.53 1.40
N TYR A 81 6.21 -4.02 2.58
CA TYR A 81 5.51 -4.74 3.63
C TYR A 81 4.32 -3.90 4.05
N ILE A 82 3.14 -4.51 4.09
CA ILE A 82 1.89 -3.83 4.42
C ILE A 82 1.16 -4.61 5.50
N TYR A 83 0.68 -3.94 6.54
CA TYR A 83 -0.17 -4.59 7.53
C TYR A 83 -1.24 -3.64 8.07
N TYR A 84 -2.31 -4.22 8.62
CA TYR A 84 -3.38 -3.51 9.28
C TYR A 84 -3.19 -3.51 10.81
N CYS A 85 -3.44 -2.36 11.43
CA CYS A 85 -3.44 -2.17 12.88
C CYS A 85 -4.80 -1.61 13.33
N PRO A 86 -5.59 -2.35 14.14
CA PRO A 86 -6.83 -1.83 14.72
C PRO A 86 -6.58 -0.61 15.61
N ALA A 87 -7.46 0.39 15.52
CA ALA A 87 -7.37 1.57 16.38
C ALA A 87 -7.76 1.22 17.83
N THR A 88 -6.98 1.72 18.78
CA THR A 88 -7.22 1.63 20.22
C THR A 88 -7.32 3.02 20.86
N VAL A 89 -8.09 3.10 21.94
CA VAL A 89 -8.30 4.33 22.73
C VAL A 89 -7.46 4.31 24.02
N PRO A 90 -6.88 5.43 24.47
CA PRO A 90 -6.95 6.77 23.86
C PRO A 90 -5.99 6.97 22.68
N SER A 91 -5.04 6.05 22.48
CA SER A 91 -4.01 6.14 21.44
C SER A 91 -3.64 4.75 20.94
N THR A 92 -3.37 4.65 19.65
CA THR A 92 -2.90 3.43 18.98
C THR A 92 -1.38 3.44 18.86
N THR A 93 -0.73 2.34 19.21
CA THR A 93 0.70 2.13 18.98
C THR A 93 0.89 1.24 17.76
N VAL A 94 1.70 1.70 16.82
CA VAL A 94 2.08 0.97 15.60
C VAL A 94 3.58 0.74 15.60
N TYR A 95 4.02 -0.31 14.91
CA TYR A 95 5.44 -0.70 14.86
C TYR A 95 5.97 -0.66 13.42
N VAL A 96 7.14 -0.06 13.25
CA VAL A 96 7.87 -0.07 11.98
C VAL A 96 9.30 -0.52 12.27
N PRO A 97 9.92 -1.38 11.46
CA PRO A 97 11.30 -1.80 11.67
C PRO A 97 12.28 -0.62 11.62
N ASP A 98 13.28 -0.60 12.51
CA ASP A 98 14.29 0.49 12.57
C ASP A 98 15.11 0.64 11.28
N ASN A 99 15.22 -0.43 10.49
CA ASN A 99 15.95 -0.46 9.22
C ASN A 99 15.05 -0.21 8.00
N CYS A 100 13.84 0.31 8.19
CA CYS A 100 13.03 0.78 7.08
C CYS A 100 13.64 2.05 6.47
N ASN A 101 13.69 2.12 5.15
CA ASN A 101 14.11 3.34 4.44
C ASN A 101 13.01 4.40 4.46
N ASP A 102 11.76 3.95 4.40
CA ASP A 102 10.58 4.81 4.31
C ASP A 102 9.35 4.04 4.76
N TYR A 103 8.36 4.76 5.29
CA TYR A 103 7.07 4.21 5.71
C TYR A 103 5.94 5.23 5.59
N ASP A 104 4.72 4.73 5.43
CA ASP A 104 3.49 5.50 5.45
C ASP A 104 2.50 4.85 6.44
N ILE A 105 1.68 5.69 7.08
CA ILE A 105 0.62 5.28 7.99
C ILE A 105 -0.64 6.01 7.59
N SER A 106 -1.61 5.26 7.08
CA SER A 106 -2.87 5.81 6.59
C SER A 106 -4.05 5.24 7.38
N GLY A 107 -4.96 6.09 7.83
CA GLY A 107 -6.23 5.61 8.39
C GLY A 107 -7.09 4.96 7.30
N ASN A 108 -7.74 3.83 7.61
CA ASN A 108 -8.67 3.19 6.68
C ASN A 108 -10.06 3.83 6.65
N ASN A 109 -10.23 4.95 7.37
CA ASN A 109 -11.49 5.71 7.51
C ASN A 109 -12.64 4.91 8.16
N TYR A 110 -12.33 3.83 8.88
CA TYR A 110 -13.32 3.01 9.56
C TYR A 110 -12.90 2.60 10.98
N ASP A 111 -11.91 1.72 11.12
CA ASP A 111 -11.61 1.04 12.38
C ASP A 111 -10.11 0.91 12.70
N GLY A 112 -9.22 1.41 11.84
CA GLY A 112 -7.79 1.27 12.08
C GLY A 112 -6.90 1.96 11.05
N TYR A 113 -5.65 1.51 11.02
CA TYR A 113 -4.57 2.07 10.23
C TYR A 113 -3.96 1.00 9.33
N ILE A 114 -3.52 1.41 8.15
CA ILE A 114 -2.70 0.65 7.22
C ILE A 114 -1.29 1.21 7.33
N ILE A 115 -0.33 0.34 7.65
CA ILE A 115 1.07 0.67 7.73
C ILE A 115 1.74 0.02 6.53
N SER A 116 2.50 0.82 5.78
CA SER A 116 3.23 0.38 4.61
C SER A 116 4.67 0.83 4.75
N TYR A 117 5.64 -0.07 4.62
CA TYR A 117 7.05 0.29 4.70
C TYR A 117 7.88 -0.48 3.69
N CYS A 118 9.03 0.09 3.33
CA CYS A 118 10.06 -0.60 2.57
C CYS A 118 11.31 -0.78 3.42
N MET A 119 11.88 -1.98 3.36
CA MET A 119 13.19 -2.22 3.97
C MET A 119 14.25 -1.47 3.18
N GLY A 120 15.23 -0.92 3.87
CA GLY A 120 16.36 -0.35 3.19
C GLY A 120 17.26 -1.38 2.54
N ASP A 121 18.00 -0.95 1.53
CA ASP A 121 19.18 -1.68 1.10
C ASP A 121 20.02 -1.92 2.34
N SER A 122 20.35 -3.18 2.62
CA SER A 122 21.23 -3.53 3.73
C SER A 122 22.50 -2.71 3.56
N VAL A 123 22.71 -1.70 4.40
CA VAL A 123 24.04 -1.10 4.55
C VAL A 123 24.92 -2.26 5.00
N PRO A 124 25.93 -2.69 4.22
CA PRO A 124 26.84 -3.71 4.72
C PRO A 124 27.41 -3.17 6.03
N SER A 125 27.29 -3.94 7.10
CA SER A 125 27.82 -3.57 8.41
C SER A 125 29.33 -3.36 8.26
N VAL A 126 29.78 -2.12 8.14
CA VAL A 126 31.20 -1.80 8.27
C VAL A 126 31.49 -1.87 9.76
N SER A 127 32.05 -3.01 10.19
CA SER A 127 32.65 -3.13 11.51
C SER A 127 33.98 -2.39 11.48
N ASP A 128 33.96 -1.07 11.66
CA ASP A 128 35.19 -0.32 11.91
C ASP A 128 35.64 -0.61 13.33
N THR A 129 36.58 -1.55 13.47
CA THR A 129 37.42 -1.63 14.67
C THR A 129 38.62 -0.73 14.44
N VAL A 130 38.61 0.46 15.03
CA VAL A 130 39.81 1.28 15.14
C VAL A 130 40.58 0.81 16.37
N GLN A 131 41.69 0.09 16.17
CA GLN A 131 42.70 -0.08 17.21
C GLN A 131 43.64 1.14 17.15
N GLU A 132 43.68 1.91 18.24
CA GLU A 132 44.73 2.90 18.46
C GLU A 132 46.08 2.18 18.64
N ASN A 133 47.08 2.62 17.89
CA ASN A 133 48.51 2.39 18.17
C ASN A 133 49.16 3.73 18.54
#